data_AF-A0A1G3U7I3-F1
#
_entry.id   AF-A0A1G3U7I3-F1
#
_cell.length_a   1.000
_cell.length_b   1.000
_cell.length_c   1.000
_cell.angle_alpha   90.00
_cell.angle_beta   90.00
_cell.angle_gamma   90.00
#
_symmetry.space_group_name_H-M   'P 1'
#
loop_
_entity.id
_entity.type
_entity.pdbx_description
1 polymer ?
#
loop_
_entity_poly.entity_id
_entity_poly.type
_entity_poly.pdbx_seq_one_letter_code
_entity_poly.pdbx_strand_id
1 'polypeptide(L)'
;MYILIPMSSQDAQEAAITKIDDAKSWVQILLEEGEVVEVAFNEDKDGFENFSEVLIVMDDNEYVWPFIELNMMILVAHTQRNIDEIMEAFLFRELNELAY
;
A
#
# COMPACT_ATOMS: atom_id res chain seq x y z
N MET A 1 -3.75 11.54 5.22
CA MET A 1 -2.74 11.06 4.25
C MET A 1 -3.28 9.85 3.52
N TYR A 2 -2.85 9.64 2.27
CA TYR A 2 -3.28 8.50 1.46
C TYR A 2 -2.18 7.46 1.30
N ILE A 3 -2.52 6.19 1.51
CA ILE A 3 -1.61 5.04 1.42
C ILE A 3 -2.10 4.13 0.29
N LEU A 4 -1.20 3.72 -0.59
CA LEU A 4 -1.46 2.81 -1.70
C LEU A 4 -0.83 1.44 -1.43
N ILE A 5 -1.58 0.37 -1.68
CA ILE A 5 -1.10 -1.00 -1.51
C ILE A 5 -1.53 -1.87 -2.71
N PRO A 6 -0.62 -2.60 -3.36
CA PRO A 6 -0.94 -3.59 -4.39
C PRO A 6 -1.51 -4.87 -3.75
N MET A 7 -2.65 -5.34 -4.24
CA MET A 7 -3.39 -6.48 -3.69
C MET A 7 -3.57 -7.60 -4.72
N SER A 8 -3.58 -8.84 -4.23
CA SER A 8 -3.75 -10.07 -5.03
C SER A 8 -5.20 -10.35 -5.44
N SER A 9 -6.18 -9.66 -4.86
CA SER A 9 -7.62 -9.82 -5.10
C SER A 9 -8.40 -8.56 -4.73
N GLN A 10 -9.54 -8.33 -5.41
CA GLN A 10 -10.50 -7.27 -5.08
C GLN A 10 -11.39 -7.62 -3.88
N ASP A 11 -11.41 -8.89 -3.48
CA ASP A 11 -12.20 -9.34 -2.33
C ASP A 11 -11.48 -9.00 -1.02
N ALA A 12 -12.00 -8.06 -0.24
CA ALA A 12 -11.35 -7.58 0.97
C ALA A 12 -11.07 -8.66 2.03
N GLN A 13 -11.80 -9.80 2.02
CA GLN A 13 -11.57 -10.89 2.98
C GLN A 13 -10.41 -11.79 2.55
N GLU A 14 -10.20 -11.97 1.25
CA GLU A 14 -9.12 -12.80 0.69
C GLU A 14 -7.93 -11.99 0.16
N ALA A 15 -8.05 -10.67 0.10
CA ALA A 15 -7.02 -9.79 -0.43
C ALA A 15 -5.78 -9.81 0.48
N ALA A 16 -4.67 -10.28 -0.07
CA ALA A 16 -3.34 -10.15 0.51
C ALA A 16 -2.47 -9.22 -0.32
N ILE A 17 -1.55 -8.51 0.33
CA ILE A 17 -0.50 -7.75 -0.36
C ILE A 17 0.27 -8.66 -1.30
N THR A 18 0.61 -8.12 -2.47
CA THR A 18 1.36 -8.85 -3.49
C THR A 18 2.39 -7.94 -4.15
N LYS A 19 3.14 -8.48 -5.10
CA LYS A 19 4.10 -7.71 -5.88
C LYS A 19 3.36 -6.74 -6.80
N ILE A 20 3.96 -5.58 -7.09
CA ILE A 20 3.38 -4.58 -8.00
C ILE A 20 3.01 -5.20 -9.36
N ASP A 21 3.87 -6.08 -9.90
CA ASP A 21 3.65 -6.74 -11.20
C ASP A 21 2.53 -7.80 -11.17
N ASP A 22 2.26 -8.38 -9.99
CA ASP A 22 1.23 -9.39 -9.76
C ASP A 22 -0.11 -8.78 -9.26
N ALA A 23 -0.16 -7.46 -9.09
CA ALA A 23 -1.31 -6.75 -8.54
C ALA A 23 -2.53 -6.93 -9.46
N LYS A 24 -3.60 -7.51 -8.91
CA LYS A 24 -4.92 -7.61 -9.60
C LYS A 24 -5.86 -6.48 -9.23
N SER A 25 -5.55 -5.82 -8.12
CA SER A 25 -6.26 -4.67 -7.62
C SER A 25 -5.37 -3.87 -6.70
N TRP A 26 -5.81 -2.66 -6.43
CA TRP A 26 -5.14 -1.70 -5.60
C TRP A 26 -6.10 -1.23 -4.53
N VAL A 27 -5.55 -0.93 -3.37
CA VAL A 27 -6.31 -0.30 -2.29
C VAL A 27 -5.66 1.04 -1.95
N GLN A 28 -6.48 2.07 -1.86
CA GLN A 28 -6.11 3.38 -1.34
C GLN A 28 -6.79 3.59 0.00
N ILE A 29 -6.00 3.87 1.02
CA ILE A 29 -6.45 4.04 2.40
C ILE A 29 -6.27 5.49 2.80
N LEU A 30 -7.35 6.12 3.26
CA LEU A 30 -7.31 7.43 3.89
C LEU A 30 -7.08 7.26 5.40
N LEU A 31 -5.96 7.79 5.86
CA LEU A 31 -5.63 7.88 7.27
C LEU A 31 -5.71 9.33 7.73
N GLU A 32 -6.57 9.62 8.72
CA GLU A 32 -6.67 10.95 9.36
C GLU A 32 -6.52 10.81 10.87
N GLU A 33 -5.75 11.68 11.50
CA GLU A 33 -5.54 11.71 12.95
C GLU A 33 -5.10 10.36 13.59
N GLY A 34 -4.51 9.46 12.78
CA GLY A 34 -4.07 8.14 13.22
C GLY A 34 -5.15 7.05 13.12
N GLU A 35 -6.31 7.35 12.54
CA GLU A 35 -7.41 6.40 12.33
C GLU A 35 -7.69 6.20 10.83
N VAL A 36 -8.06 4.97 10.46
CA VAL A 36 -8.48 4.65 9.10
C VAL A 36 -9.89 5.18 8.88
N VAL A 37 -10.02 6.17 7.99
CA VAL A 37 -11.29 6.83 7.68
C VAL A 37 -11.97 6.17 6.48
N GLU A 38 -11.18 5.79 5.47
CA GLU A 38 -11.70 5.20 4.24
C GLU A 38 -10.74 4.16 3.67
N VAL A 39 -11.31 3.12 3.06
CA VAL A 39 -10.60 2.09 2.30
C VAL A 39 -11.29 1.95 0.95
N ALA A 40 -10.64 2.41 -0.12
CA ALA A 40 -11.15 2.37 -1.48
C ALA A 40 -10.38 1.33 -2.30
N PHE A 41 -11.11 0.53 -3.08
CA PHE A 41 -10.52 -0.46 -3.98
C PHE A 41 -10.66 -0.01 -5.44
N ASN A 42 -9.63 -0.27 -6.23
CA ASN A 42 -9.65 -0.04 -7.67
C ASN A 42 -8.90 -1.16 -8.40
N GLU A 43 -9.18 -1.34 -9.69
CA GLU A 43 -8.44 -2.28 -10.53
C GLU A 43 -7.05 -1.73 -10.89
N ASP A 44 -6.92 -0.40 -10.96
CA ASP A 44 -5.69 0.28 -11.36
C ASP A 44 -5.23 1.30 -10.29
N LYS A 45 -3.90 1.42 -10.14
CA LYS A 45 -3.26 2.36 -9.21
C LYS A 45 -3.54 3.84 -9.51
N ASP A 46 -3.82 4.17 -10.77
CA ASP A 46 -4.12 5.53 -11.24
C ASP A 46 -5.64 5.78 -11.28
N GLY A 47 -6.46 4.81 -10.86
CA GLY A 47 -7.92 4.91 -10.84
C GLY A 47 -8.50 5.70 -9.66
N PHE A 48 -7.66 6.16 -8.74
CA PHE A 48 -8.07 6.93 -7.56
C PHE A 48 -8.08 8.43 -7.86
N GLU A 49 -9.07 9.15 -7.31
CA GLU A 49 -9.16 10.61 -7.46
C GLU A 49 -8.08 11.34 -6.65
N ASN A 50 -7.67 10.76 -5.53
CA ASN A 50 -6.70 11.35 -4.62
C ASN A 50 -5.30 10.82 -4.88
N PHE A 51 -4.29 11.66 -4.64
CA PHE A 51 -2.89 11.27 -4.77
C PHE A 51 -2.42 10.56 -3.50
N SER A 52 -1.83 9.37 -3.68
CA SER A 52 -1.23 8.60 -2.58
C SER A 52 0.14 9.15 -2.20
N GLU A 53 0.39 9.34 -0.91
CA GLU A 53 1.66 9.85 -0.38
C GLU A 53 2.61 8.70 -0.01
N VAL A 54 2.07 7.52 0.29
CA VAL A 54 2.83 6.33 0.69
C VAL A 54 2.46 5.15 -0.21
N LEU A 55 3.46 4.40 -0.64
CA LEU A 55 3.29 3.08 -1.24
C LEU A 55 3.84 2.03 -0.26
N ILE A 56 3.03 1.02 0.05
CA ILE A 56 3.49 -0.15 0.82
C ILE A 56 3.63 -1.33 -0.14
N VAL A 57 4.83 -1.92 -0.20
CA VAL A 57 5.14 -3.06 -1.06
C VAL A 57 5.45 -4.31 -0.24
N MET A 58 5.33 -5.47 -0.87
CA MET A 58 5.52 -6.76 -0.20
C MET A 58 6.99 -7.04 0.17
N ASP A 59 7.94 -6.62 -0.67
CA ASP A 59 9.36 -6.87 -0.46
C ASP A 59 10.26 -5.81 -1.13
N ASP A 60 11.55 -5.89 -0.83
CA ASP A 60 12.56 -4.95 -1.32
C ASP A 60 12.90 -5.09 -2.82
N ASN A 61 12.48 -6.17 -3.49
CA ASN A 61 12.82 -6.45 -4.89
C ASN A 61 11.68 -6.06 -5.84
N GLU A 62 11.13 -4.87 -5.64
CA GLU A 62 9.99 -4.33 -6.39
C GLU A 62 10.44 -3.16 -7.28
N TYR A 63 9.82 -3.01 -8.46
CA TYR A 63 10.09 -1.88 -9.35
C TYR A 63 9.34 -0.62 -8.89
N VAL A 64 9.84 0.00 -7.82
CA VAL A 64 9.21 1.16 -7.17
C VAL A 64 9.64 2.52 -7.72
N TRP A 65 10.62 2.55 -8.62
CA TRP A 65 11.18 3.78 -9.19
C TRP A 65 10.12 4.80 -9.68
N PRO A 66 9.07 4.39 -10.40
CA PRO A 66 8.04 5.34 -10.85
C PRO A 66 7.33 6.05 -9.69
N PHE A 67 7.17 5.38 -8.55
CA PHE A 67 6.49 5.93 -7.37
C PHE A 67 7.42 6.87 -6.58
N ILE A 68 8.72 6.58 -6.56
CA ILE A 68 9.73 7.49 -6.01
C ILE A 68 9.78 8.79 -6.84
N GLU A 69 9.71 8.71 -8.17
CA GLU A 69 9.64 9.90 -9.03
C GLU A 69 8.40 10.76 -8.77
N LEU A 70 7.32 10.14 -8.29
CA LEU A 70 6.11 10.83 -7.84
C LEU A 70 6.21 11.40 -6.42
N ASN A 71 7.38 11.34 -5.77
CA ASN A 71 7.61 11.73 -4.37
C ASN A 71 6.79 10.91 -3.35
N MET A 72 6.48 9.66 -3.65
CA MET A 72 5.86 8.76 -2.68
C MET A 72 6.92 8.19 -1.72
N MET A 73 6.57 8.09 -0.44
CA MET A 73 7.34 7.32 0.54
C MET A 73 7.11 5.83 0.30
N ILE A 74 8.18 5.04 0.23
CA ILE A 74 8.09 3.60 -0.02
C ILE A 74 8.38 2.84 1.27
N LEU A 75 7.39 2.06 1.71
CA LEU A 75 7.49 1.19 2.88
C LEU A 75 7.38 -0.29 2.47
N VAL A 76 8.02 -1.17 3.23
CA VAL A 76 8.07 -2.61 2.94
C VAL A 76 7.43 -3.40 4.08
N ALA A 77 6.43 -4.21 3.74
CA ALA A 77 5.68 -5.09 4.63
C ALA A 77 6.17 -6.54 4.51
N HIS A 78 7.28 -6.87 5.17
CA HIS A 78 7.92 -8.20 5.03
C HIS A 78 7.11 -9.36 5.61
N THR A 79 6.26 -9.10 6.61
CA THR A 79 5.55 -10.15 7.36
C THR A 79 4.04 -10.02 7.27
N GLN A 80 3.52 -8.80 7.12
CA GLN A 80 2.09 -8.51 7.09
C GLN A 80 1.49 -8.95 5.75
N ARG A 81 0.26 -9.48 5.78
CA ARG A 81 -0.42 -9.98 4.58
C ARG A 81 -1.67 -9.21 4.26
N ASN A 82 -2.51 -8.98 5.27
CA ASN A 82 -3.81 -8.34 5.11
C ASN A 82 -3.71 -6.83 5.35
N ILE A 83 -4.72 -6.08 4.91
CA ILE A 83 -4.80 -4.63 5.14
C ILE A 83 -4.72 -4.30 6.64
N ASP A 84 -5.46 -5.00 7.50
CA ASP A 84 -5.44 -4.75 8.95
C ASP A 84 -4.03 -4.90 9.55
N GLU A 85 -3.32 -5.99 9.23
CA GLU A 85 -1.95 -6.21 9.72
C GLU A 85 -0.98 -5.13 9.23
N ILE A 86 -1.10 -4.75 7.95
CA ILE A 86 -0.27 -3.71 7.34
C ILE A 86 -0.50 -2.36 8.00
N MET A 87 -1.77 -2.00 8.23
CA MET A 87 -2.15 -0.74 8.85
C MET A 87 -1.75 -0.69 10.33
N GLU A 88 -1.87 -1.79 11.05
CA GLU A 88 -1.37 -1.91 12.42
C GLU A 88 0.15 -1.66 12.46
N ALA A 89 0.92 -2.37 11.63
CA ALA A 89 2.37 -2.18 11.53
C ALA A 89 2.75 -0.75 11.08
N PHE A 90 1.97 -0.14 10.20
CA PHE A 90 2.15 1.25 9.79
C PHE A 90 1.99 2.21 10.99
N LEU A 91 0.93 2.06 11.77
CA LEU A 91 0.65 2.89 12.95
C LEU A 91 1.71 2.74 14.04
N PHE A 92 2.22 1.53 14.24
CA PHE A 92 3.33 1.25 15.17
C PHE A 92 4.72 1.56 14.60
N ARG A 93 4.82 2.01 13.34
CA ARG A 93 6.07 2.31 12.62
C ARG A 93 7.01 1.10 12.54
N GLU A 94 6.44 -0.07 12.32
CA GLU A 94 7.16 -1.35 12.19
C GLU A 94 7.46 -1.73 10.74
N LEU A 95 6.91 -0.99 9.77
CA LEU A 95 7.26 -1.14 8.35
C LEU A 95 8.62 -0.50 8.07
N ASN A 96 9.42 -1.14 7.22
CA ASN A 96 10.74 -0.63 6.86
C ASN A 96 10.64 0.35 5.71
N GLU A 97 11.33 1.49 5.79
CA GLU A 97 11.58 2.33 4.63
C GLU A 97 12.48 1.58 3.64
N LEU A 98 12.16 1.62 2.36
CA LEU A 98 13.01 1.03 1.35
C LEU A 98 14.32 1.82 1.27
N ALA A 99 15.43 1.18 1.64
CA ALA A 99 16.76 1.76 1.51
C ALA A 99 17.28 1.59 0.08
N TYR A 100 17.52 2.70 -0.62
CA TYR A 100 18.06 2.77 -1.97
C TYR A 100 19.51 3.28 -2.01
#